data_AF-A0AA39NTC7-F1
#
_entry.id   AF-A0AA39NTC7-F1
#
_cell.length_a   1.000
_cell.length_b   1.000
_cell.length_c   1.000
_cell.angle_alpha   90.00
_cell.angle_beta   90.00
_cell.angle_gamma   90.00
#
_symmetry.space_group_name_H-M   'P 1'
#
loop_
_entity.id
_entity.type
_entity.pdbx_description
1 polymer ?
#
loop_
_entity_poly.entity_id
_entity_poly.type
_entity_poly.pdbx_seq_one_letter_code
_entity_poly.pdbx_strand_id
1 'polypeptide(L)'
;MAPFILVWILLVPFTVGCSAQDFTPSTLWKNPNITLSKDERIAIASAALEKAVSMLQSNGQFNDSAYDTPGRLYGQMAEFDRLTNQTTYKETLRQCFALAESNNTGFSNVLSYGYAAARAYAAYQDPDFLDLAVTAWNTVRQYTISDKQAALGTMDVKQFRLSLSCQGATLAGGTYWVSHDLSQC
;
A
#
# COMPACT_ATOMS: atom_id res chain seq x y z
N MET A 1 40.08 -5.38 -46.03
CA MET A 1 38.64 -5.67 -46.19
C MET A 1 38.14 -6.32 -44.91
N ALA A 2 36.95 -5.90 -44.47
CA ALA A 2 36.23 -6.30 -43.25
C ALA A 2 36.77 -5.76 -41.91
N PRO A 3 36.30 -4.55 -41.51
CA PRO A 3 35.84 -4.38 -40.13
C PRO A 3 34.42 -3.76 -40.04
N PHE A 4 33.69 -3.62 -41.14
CA PHE A 4 32.39 -2.92 -41.16
C PHE A 4 31.15 -3.82 -40.95
N ILE A 5 31.33 -5.15 -40.81
CA ILE A 5 30.19 -6.09 -40.70
C ILE A 5 29.79 -6.36 -39.23
N LEU A 6 30.65 -6.05 -38.25
CA LEU A 6 30.39 -6.37 -36.84
C LEU A 6 29.52 -5.34 -36.09
N VAL A 7 29.28 -4.15 -36.66
CA VAL A 7 28.50 -3.09 -35.98
C VAL A 7 26.99 -3.27 -36.15
N TRP A 8 26.53 -4.08 -37.11
CA TRP A 8 25.10 -4.25 -37.41
C TRP A 8 24.44 -5.47 -36.76
N ILE A 9 25.19 -6.34 -36.06
CA ILE A 9 24.65 -7.55 -35.44
C ILE A 9 24.20 -7.32 -33.98
N LEU A 10 24.60 -6.21 -33.35
CA LEU A 10 24.23 -5.89 -31.95
C LEU A 10 22.99 -4.99 -31.80
N LEU A 11 22.34 -4.59 -32.91
CA LEU A 11 21.17 -3.70 -32.90
C LEU A 11 19.84 -4.42 -33.18
N VAL A 12 19.80 -5.75 -33.29
CA VAL A 12 18.63 -6.48 -33.82
C VAL A 12 18.17 -7.71 -32.99
N PRO A 13 18.34 -7.78 -31.66
CA PRO A 13 17.37 -8.58 -30.90
C PRO A 13 16.96 -7.94 -29.56
N PHE A 14 16.50 -6.68 -29.59
CA PHE A 14 15.73 -6.12 -28.46
C PHE A 14 14.42 -5.45 -28.89
N THR A 15 13.89 -5.81 -30.05
CA THR A 15 12.45 -5.69 -30.33
C THR A 15 11.74 -6.93 -29.80
N VAL A 16 11.96 -7.27 -28.54
CA VAL A 16 11.02 -8.14 -27.83
C VAL A 16 9.73 -7.34 -27.79
N GLY A 17 8.70 -7.85 -28.45
CA GLY A 17 7.42 -7.17 -28.63
C GLY A 17 6.99 -6.52 -27.32
N CYS A 18 6.90 -5.19 -27.33
CA CYS A 18 6.15 -4.49 -26.32
C CYS A 18 4.69 -4.88 -26.58
N SER A 19 4.24 -5.97 -25.97
CA SER A 19 2.80 -6.18 -25.78
C SER A 19 2.37 -5.02 -24.88
N ALA A 20 1.94 -3.93 -25.49
CA ALA A 20 1.22 -2.89 -24.79
C ALA A 20 0.04 -3.59 -24.11
N GLN A 21 -0.18 -3.32 -22.82
CA GLN A 21 -1.39 -3.80 -22.16
C GLN A 21 -2.58 -3.25 -22.95
N ASP A 22 -3.46 -4.15 -23.38
CA ASP A 22 -4.72 -3.75 -23.97
C ASP A 22 -5.62 -3.25 -22.85
N PHE A 23 -5.74 -1.92 -22.76
CA PHE A 23 -6.63 -1.25 -21.82
C PHE A 23 -8.05 -1.09 -22.37
N THR A 24 -8.39 -1.79 -23.47
CA THR A 24 -9.76 -1.79 -24.00
C THR A 24 -10.70 -2.41 -22.97
N PRO A 25 -11.72 -1.67 -22.49
CA PRO A 25 -12.69 -2.22 -21.55
C PRO A 25 -13.38 -3.46 -22.13
N SER A 26 -13.71 -4.43 -21.26
CA SER A 26 -14.44 -5.61 -21.69
C SER A 26 -15.74 -5.23 -22.38
N THR A 27 -16.03 -5.87 -23.51
CA THR A 27 -17.29 -5.71 -24.24
C THR A 27 -18.52 -6.16 -23.44
N LEU A 28 -18.32 -6.87 -22.31
CA LEU A 28 -19.37 -7.25 -21.37
C LEU A 28 -19.80 -6.11 -20.44
N TRP A 29 -19.04 -5.01 -20.38
CA TRP A 29 -19.38 -3.88 -19.52
C TRP A 29 -20.55 -3.11 -20.12
N LYS A 30 -21.56 -2.81 -19.30
CA LYS A 30 -22.79 -2.13 -19.74
C LYS A 30 -22.51 -0.75 -20.36
N ASN A 31 -21.57 -0.01 -19.79
CA ASN A 31 -21.16 1.33 -20.24
C ASN A 31 -19.64 1.46 -20.17
N PRO A 32 -18.88 1.01 -21.18
CA PRO A 32 -17.41 1.02 -21.14
C PRO A 32 -16.80 2.41 -21.35
N ASN A 33 -17.58 3.35 -21.89
CA ASN A 33 -17.11 4.69 -22.25
C ASN A 33 -17.28 5.68 -21.09
N ILE A 34 -16.22 6.43 -20.79
CA ILE A 34 -16.27 7.54 -19.85
C ILE A 34 -16.75 8.78 -20.60
N THR A 35 -18.02 9.15 -20.39
CA THR A 35 -18.65 10.31 -21.06
C THR A 35 -18.56 11.60 -20.25
N LEU A 36 -18.24 11.50 -18.95
CA LEU A 36 -18.11 12.64 -18.06
C LEU A 36 -16.81 13.41 -18.30
N SER A 37 -16.87 14.73 -18.17
CA SER A 37 -15.67 15.57 -18.17
C SER A 37 -14.76 15.25 -16.99
N LYS A 38 -13.50 15.71 -17.05
CA LYS A 38 -12.56 15.56 -15.94
C LYS A 38 -13.09 16.23 -14.66
N ASP A 39 -13.65 17.43 -14.79
CA ASP A 39 -14.12 18.21 -13.65
C ASP A 39 -15.33 17.57 -12.98
N GLU A 40 -16.28 17.03 -13.76
CA GLU A 40 -17.41 16.26 -13.22
C GLU A 40 -16.94 15.02 -12.46
N ARG A 41 -15.93 14.30 -12.98
CA ARG A 41 -15.37 13.13 -12.29
C ARG A 41 -14.68 13.51 -10.98
N ILE A 42 -13.94 14.63 -10.96
CA ILE A 42 -13.31 15.16 -9.75
C ILE A 42 -14.38 15.55 -8.72
N ALA A 43 -15.44 16.23 -9.15
CA ALA A 43 -16.53 16.64 -8.27
C ALA A 43 -17.26 15.43 -7.65
N ILE A 44 -17.55 14.39 -8.45
CA ILE A 44 -18.18 13.15 -7.96
C ILE A 44 -17.26 12.45 -6.95
N ALA A 45 -15.96 12.35 -7.25
CA ALA A 45 -15.00 11.72 -6.35
C ALA A 45 -14.82 12.50 -5.03
N SER A 46 -14.74 13.84 -5.09
CA SER A 46 -14.70 14.70 -3.89
C SER A 46 -15.94 14.49 -3.03
N ALA A 47 -17.12 14.52 -3.63
CA ALA A 47 -18.38 14.33 -2.90
C ALA A 47 -18.47 12.94 -2.25
N ALA A 48 -17.97 11.89 -2.92
CA ALA A 48 -17.91 10.56 -2.34
C ALA A 48 -16.93 10.47 -1.16
N LEU A 49 -15.76 11.10 -1.27
CA LEU A 49 -14.79 11.17 -0.17
C LEU A 49 -15.33 11.96 1.02
N GLU A 50 -15.95 13.12 0.78
CA GLU A 50 -16.61 13.91 1.83
C GLU A 50 -17.71 13.11 2.53
N LYS A 51 -18.50 12.36 1.76
CA LYS A 51 -19.51 11.46 2.33
C LYS A 51 -18.87 10.38 3.19
N ALA A 52 -17.79 9.74 2.74
CA ALA A 52 -17.09 8.73 3.52
C ALA A 52 -16.46 9.34 4.80
N VAL A 53 -15.86 10.52 4.72
CA VAL A 53 -15.32 11.25 5.88
C VAL A 53 -16.42 11.55 6.90
N SER A 54 -17.62 11.96 6.45
CA SER A 54 -18.77 12.21 7.34
C SER A 54 -19.26 10.99 8.11
N MET A 55 -18.88 9.78 7.69
CA MET A 55 -19.22 8.52 8.36
C MET A 55 -18.17 8.09 9.40
N LEU A 56 -17.05 8.80 9.51
CA LEU A 56 -16.08 8.59 10.58
C LEU A 56 -16.64 9.08 11.91
N GLN A 57 -16.42 8.29 12.94
CA GLN A 57 -16.68 8.66 14.33
C GLN A 57 -15.61 9.66 14.82
N SER A 58 -15.82 10.24 16.00
CA SER A 58 -14.90 11.20 16.62
C SER A 58 -13.51 10.63 16.90
N ASN A 59 -13.36 9.31 16.95
CA ASN A 59 -12.09 8.60 17.08
C ASN A 59 -11.41 8.28 15.74
N GLY A 60 -11.94 8.80 14.62
CA GLY A 60 -11.42 8.58 13.28
C GLY A 60 -11.72 7.20 12.68
N GLN A 61 -12.59 6.39 13.31
CA GLN A 61 -12.94 5.04 12.85
C GLN A 61 -14.34 4.99 12.25
N PHE A 62 -14.64 3.98 11.41
CA PHE A 62 -16.01 3.69 11.03
C PHE A 62 -16.68 2.80 12.09
N ASN A 63 -17.99 2.98 12.29
CA ASN A 63 -18.77 2.12 13.15
C ASN A 63 -18.73 0.66 12.67
N ASP A 64 -18.63 -0.30 13.60
CA ASP A 64 -18.64 -1.75 13.33
C ASP A 64 -17.64 -2.22 12.24
N SER A 65 -16.49 -1.56 12.12
CA SER A 65 -15.46 -1.88 11.13
C SER A 65 -14.15 -2.37 11.75
N ALA A 66 -13.35 -3.08 10.96
CA ALA A 66 -11.98 -3.42 11.36
C ALA A 66 -11.12 -2.14 11.43
N TYR A 67 -10.21 -2.09 12.41
CA TYR A 67 -9.34 -0.94 12.67
C TYR A 67 -8.52 -0.50 11.44
N ASP A 68 -8.18 -1.41 10.53
CA ASP A 68 -7.43 -1.09 9.31
C ASP A 68 -8.27 -0.37 8.23
N THR A 69 -9.60 -0.38 8.34
CA THR A 69 -10.53 0.10 7.31
C THR A 69 -10.37 1.59 7.01
N PRO A 70 -10.34 2.51 8.00
CA PRO A 70 -10.17 3.93 7.75
C PRO A 70 -8.84 4.27 7.06
N GLY A 71 -7.77 3.53 7.34
CA GLY A 71 -6.49 3.70 6.64
C GLY A 71 -6.63 3.62 5.12
N ARG A 72 -7.57 2.82 4.60
CA ARG A 72 -7.85 2.75 3.16
C ARG A 72 -8.46 4.06 2.64
N LEU A 73 -9.43 4.63 3.37
CA LEU A 73 -10.00 5.93 3.05
C LEU A 73 -8.93 7.02 3.09
N TYR A 74 -8.05 7.02 4.09
CA TYR A 74 -7.01 8.03 4.23
C TYR A 74 -6.06 8.03 3.03
N GLY A 75 -5.69 6.83 2.56
CA GLY A 75 -4.89 6.67 1.34
C GLY A 75 -5.61 7.21 0.10
N GLN A 76 -6.93 7.01 -0.02
CA GLN A 76 -7.71 7.57 -1.13
C GLN A 76 -7.79 9.10 -1.09
N MET A 77 -7.94 9.70 0.10
CA MET A 77 -7.94 11.15 0.27
C MET A 77 -6.60 11.77 -0.16
N ALA A 78 -5.49 11.18 0.27
CA ALA A 78 -4.15 11.63 -0.15
C ALA A 78 -3.93 11.47 -1.67
N GLU A 79 -4.38 10.34 -2.24
CA GLU A 79 -4.27 10.12 -3.68
C GLU A 79 -5.12 11.06 -4.52
N PHE A 80 -6.33 11.36 -4.05
CA PHE A 80 -7.19 12.33 -4.70
C PHE A 80 -6.50 13.70 -4.77
N ASP A 81 -5.99 14.19 -3.65
CA ASP A 81 -5.27 15.46 -3.58
C ASP A 81 -4.04 15.43 -4.51
N ARG A 82 -3.25 14.35 -4.50
CA ARG A 82 -2.10 14.19 -5.40
C ARG A 82 -2.48 14.21 -6.88
N LEU A 83 -3.54 13.49 -7.26
CA LEU A 83 -3.99 13.35 -8.66
C LEU A 83 -4.70 14.60 -9.19
N THR A 84 -5.28 15.39 -8.30
CA THR A 84 -5.98 16.65 -8.63
C THR A 84 -5.12 17.89 -8.38
N ASN A 85 -3.90 17.71 -7.84
CA ASN A 85 -2.97 18.76 -7.46
C ASN A 85 -3.58 19.75 -6.45
N GLN A 86 -4.20 19.20 -5.40
CA GLN A 86 -4.88 19.92 -4.33
C GLN A 86 -4.32 19.49 -2.96
N THR A 87 -4.74 20.19 -1.91
CA THR A 87 -4.40 19.86 -0.51
C THR A 87 -5.62 19.87 0.40
N THR A 88 -6.79 19.62 -0.18
CA THR A 88 -8.11 19.70 0.45
C THR A 88 -8.20 18.85 1.72
N TYR A 89 -7.57 17.68 1.72
CA TYR A 89 -7.68 16.71 2.80
C TYR A 89 -6.48 16.67 3.74
N LYS A 90 -5.44 17.47 3.50
CA LYS A 90 -4.18 17.45 4.26
C LYS A 90 -4.40 17.58 5.77
N GLU A 91 -5.15 18.59 6.20
CA GLU A 91 -5.38 18.85 7.63
C GLU A 91 -6.28 17.79 8.28
N THR A 92 -7.33 17.37 7.58
CA THR A 92 -8.19 16.25 8.02
C THR A 92 -7.37 14.98 8.23
N LEU A 93 -6.42 14.68 7.32
CA LEU A 93 -5.54 13.53 7.43
C LEU A 93 -4.63 13.63 8.66
N ARG A 94 -4.02 14.79 8.94
CA ARG A 94 -3.20 14.97 10.16
C ARG A 94 -3.99 14.62 11.42
N GLN A 95 -5.20 15.13 11.54
CA GLN A 95 -6.08 14.86 12.69
C GLN A 95 -6.47 13.37 12.76
N CYS A 96 -6.84 12.80 11.61
CA CYS A 96 -7.23 11.38 11.52
C CYS A 96 -6.08 10.43 11.88
N PHE A 97 -4.86 10.69 11.43
CA PHE A 97 -3.69 9.88 11.80
C PHE A 97 -3.36 9.98 13.29
N ALA A 98 -3.45 11.17 13.88
CA ALA A 98 -3.26 11.34 15.32
C ALA A 98 -4.27 10.51 16.13
N LEU A 99 -5.54 10.50 15.71
CA LEU A 99 -6.58 9.67 16.32
C LEU A 99 -6.30 8.18 16.14
N ALA A 100 -5.93 7.75 14.93
CA ALA A 100 -5.62 6.36 14.65
C ALA A 100 -4.44 5.86 15.52
N GLU A 101 -3.35 6.64 15.60
CA GLU A 101 -2.18 6.32 16.42
C GLU A 101 -2.51 6.27 17.93
N SER A 102 -3.43 7.12 18.39
CA SER A 102 -3.93 7.09 19.77
C SER A 102 -4.75 5.84 20.10
N ASN A 103 -5.47 5.29 19.11
CA ASN A 103 -6.28 4.08 19.28
C ASN A 103 -5.41 2.80 19.26
N ASN A 104 -4.33 2.78 18.47
CA ASN A 104 -3.41 1.64 18.37
C ASN A 104 -2.03 2.13 17.96
N THR A 105 -1.16 2.31 18.96
CA THR A 105 0.19 2.84 18.81
C THR A 105 1.02 2.02 17.81
N GLY A 106 1.75 2.74 16.97
CA GLY A 106 2.59 2.19 15.92
C GLY A 106 1.82 1.58 14.76
N PHE A 107 0.50 1.78 14.69
CA PHE A 107 -0.40 1.11 13.77
C PHE A 107 -0.21 -0.43 13.78
N SER A 108 -0.09 -1.01 14.97
CA SER A 108 0.34 -2.40 15.13
C SER A 108 -0.57 -3.39 14.38
N ASN A 109 0.07 -4.34 13.70
CA ASN A 109 -0.57 -5.39 12.89
C ASN A 109 -1.44 -4.91 11.73
N VAL A 110 -1.30 -3.66 11.26
CA VAL A 110 -2.07 -3.15 10.11
C VAL A 110 -1.20 -2.39 9.11
N LEU A 111 -1.33 -2.72 7.82
CA LEU A 111 -0.54 -2.12 6.73
C LEU A 111 -1.18 -0.85 6.15
N SER A 112 -2.49 -0.69 6.30
CA SER A 112 -3.26 0.33 5.59
C SER A 112 -2.87 1.75 5.99
N TYR A 113 -2.61 2.01 7.28
CA TYR A 113 -2.19 3.33 7.75
C TYR A 113 -0.78 3.68 7.29
N GLY A 114 0.17 2.73 7.31
CA GLY A 114 1.52 2.95 6.78
C GLY A 114 1.51 3.28 5.29
N TYR A 115 0.71 2.53 4.51
CA TYR A 115 0.48 2.82 3.09
C TYR A 115 -0.12 4.23 2.90
N ALA A 116 -1.17 4.56 3.64
CA ALA A 116 -1.83 5.85 3.54
C ALA A 116 -0.90 7.01 3.91
N ALA A 117 -0.07 6.87 4.95
CA ALA A 117 0.90 7.85 5.37
C ALA A 117 1.97 8.08 4.28
N ALA A 118 2.45 7.01 3.64
CA ALA A 118 3.36 7.12 2.50
C ALA A 118 2.70 7.83 1.30
N ARG A 119 1.42 7.58 1.01
CA ARG A 119 0.67 8.32 -0.03
C ARG A 119 0.50 9.79 0.34
N ALA A 120 0.22 10.09 1.61
CA ALA A 120 0.10 11.46 2.11
C ALA A 120 1.44 12.21 2.01
N TYR A 121 2.56 11.58 2.35
CA TYR A 121 3.88 12.16 2.12
C TYR A 121 4.14 12.42 0.63
N ALA A 122 3.79 11.48 -0.25
CA ALA A 122 3.92 11.68 -1.70
C ALA A 122 3.03 12.81 -2.23
N ALA A 123 1.87 13.06 -1.62
CA ALA A 123 0.95 14.14 -1.98
C ALA A 123 1.42 15.52 -1.49
N TYR A 124 1.93 15.59 -0.25
CA TYR A 124 2.12 16.87 0.45
C TYR A 124 3.57 17.23 0.80
N GLN A 125 4.51 16.29 0.63
CA GLN A 125 5.92 16.40 1.04
C GLN A 125 6.10 16.82 2.51
N ASP A 126 5.16 16.41 3.36
CA ASP A 126 5.14 16.78 4.77
C ASP A 126 5.87 15.73 5.62
N PRO A 127 6.94 16.11 6.35
CA PRO A 127 7.72 15.16 7.14
C PRO A 127 6.89 14.42 8.19
N ASP A 128 5.82 15.02 8.72
CA ASP A 128 4.97 14.36 9.71
C ASP A 128 4.34 13.07 9.15
N PHE A 129 3.94 13.08 7.87
CA PHE A 129 3.40 11.87 7.22
C PHE A 129 4.50 10.85 6.91
N LEU A 130 5.73 11.31 6.64
CA LEU A 130 6.86 10.40 6.48
C LEU A 130 7.19 9.69 7.80
N ASP A 131 7.19 10.41 8.91
CA ASP A 131 7.45 9.84 10.24
C ASP A 131 6.39 8.80 10.62
N LEU A 132 5.12 9.05 10.30
CA LEU A 132 4.04 8.05 10.47
C LEU A 132 4.26 6.80 9.60
N ALA A 133 4.68 6.98 8.34
CA ALA A 133 4.97 5.86 7.44
C ALA A 133 6.15 5.02 7.94
N VAL A 134 7.22 5.68 8.41
CA VAL A 134 8.40 5.04 9.01
C VAL A 134 8.02 4.31 10.30
N THR A 135 7.16 4.90 11.12
CA THR A 135 6.66 4.28 12.34
C THR A 135 5.92 2.98 12.03
N ALA A 136 4.94 3.01 11.13
CA ALA A 136 4.20 1.82 10.71
C ALA A 136 5.15 0.74 10.14
N TRP A 137 6.10 1.15 9.29
CA TRP A 137 7.09 0.23 8.71
C TRP A 137 7.94 -0.44 9.79
N ASN A 138 8.46 0.33 10.75
CA ASN A 138 9.29 -0.19 11.82
C ASN A 138 8.52 -1.14 12.74
N THR A 139 7.25 -0.85 13.03
CA THR A 139 6.39 -1.75 13.82
C THR A 139 6.21 -3.09 13.11
N VAL A 140 5.81 -3.07 11.82
CA VAL A 140 5.55 -4.29 11.06
C VAL A 140 6.83 -5.07 10.78
N ARG A 141 7.97 -4.38 10.60
CA ARG A 141 9.28 -5.03 10.39
C ARG A 141 9.66 -5.98 11.51
N GLN A 142 9.21 -5.73 12.74
CA GLN A 142 9.47 -6.64 13.87
C GLN A 142 8.82 -8.03 13.67
N TYR A 143 7.80 -8.13 12.82
CA TYR A 143 7.13 -9.37 12.43
C TYR A 143 7.70 -10.01 11.16
N THR A 144 8.76 -9.43 10.58
CA THR A 144 9.48 -10.00 9.43
C THR A 144 10.65 -10.85 9.90
N ILE A 145 10.72 -12.08 9.43
CA ILE A 145 11.73 -13.06 9.85
C ILE A 145 13.08 -12.69 9.23
N SER A 146 14.08 -12.45 10.06
CA SER A 146 15.48 -12.31 9.62
C SER A 146 16.11 -13.66 9.26
N ASP A 147 17.22 -13.65 8.52
CA ASP A 147 17.97 -14.89 8.20
C ASP A 147 18.35 -15.69 9.46
N LYS A 148 18.76 -14.99 10.53
CA LYS A 148 19.12 -15.59 11.81
C LYS A 148 17.90 -16.25 12.48
N GLN A 149 16.76 -15.57 12.47
CA GLN A 149 15.50 -16.08 13.04
C GLN A 149 14.99 -17.30 12.25
N ALA A 150 15.09 -17.27 10.93
CA ALA A 150 14.76 -18.42 10.07
C ALA A 150 15.66 -19.64 10.38
N ALA A 151 16.98 -19.43 10.53
CA ALA A 151 17.92 -20.50 10.85
C ALA A 151 17.74 -21.08 12.28
N LEU A 152 17.33 -20.24 13.24
CA LEU A 152 17.10 -20.66 14.62
C LEU A 152 15.69 -21.23 14.85
N GLY A 153 14.76 -21.03 13.90
CA GLY A 153 13.37 -21.42 14.06
C GLY A 153 12.64 -20.61 15.14
N THR A 154 13.01 -19.34 15.35
CA THR A 154 12.48 -18.49 16.44
C THR A 154 12.25 -17.06 15.97
N MET A 155 11.36 -16.31 16.66
CA MET A 155 11.22 -14.87 16.48
C MET A 155 11.02 -14.17 17.83
N ASP A 156 11.37 -12.89 17.90
CA ASP A 156 11.29 -12.14 19.16
C ASP A 156 9.85 -11.74 19.51
N VAL A 157 9.03 -11.47 18.50
CA VAL A 157 7.67 -10.93 18.68
C VAL A 157 6.57 -11.99 18.86
N LYS A 158 6.84 -13.27 18.57
CA LYS A 158 5.88 -14.37 18.78
C LYS A 158 6.56 -15.59 19.39
N GLN A 159 5.92 -16.15 20.42
CA GLN A 159 6.45 -17.25 21.22
C GLN A 159 6.11 -18.64 20.67
N PHE A 160 6.27 -18.84 19.36
CA PHE A 160 6.15 -20.17 18.74
C PHE A 160 7.41 -20.50 17.94
N ARG A 161 7.62 -21.80 17.68
CA ARG A 161 8.73 -22.24 16.84
C ARG A 161 8.38 -22.12 15.37
N LEU A 162 9.25 -21.45 14.62
CA LEU A 162 9.14 -21.39 13.18
C LEU A 162 9.62 -22.71 12.57
N SER A 163 8.95 -23.16 11.51
CA SER A 163 9.51 -24.15 10.60
C SER A 163 10.84 -23.63 10.04
N LEU A 164 11.86 -24.47 9.88
CA LEU A 164 13.15 -24.02 9.33
C LEU A 164 13.09 -23.74 7.83
N SER A 165 12.11 -24.32 7.13
CA SER A 165 11.92 -24.15 5.70
C SER A 165 10.47 -24.36 5.30
N CYS A 166 10.15 -23.89 4.10
CA CYS A 166 8.84 -23.95 3.48
C CYS A 166 8.96 -24.51 2.06
N GLN A 167 8.53 -25.74 1.83
CA GLN A 167 8.71 -26.40 0.52
C GLN A 167 10.17 -26.35 0.01
N GLY A 168 11.14 -26.43 0.93
CA GLY A 168 12.57 -26.32 0.62
C GLY A 168 13.13 -24.90 0.51
N ALA A 169 12.29 -23.86 0.61
CA ALA A 169 12.71 -22.45 0.65
C ALA A 169 12.93 -21.96 2.09
N THR A 170 13.84 -20.99 2.26
CA THR A 170 14.03 -20.30 3.54
C THR A 170 12.79 -19.45 3.90
N LEU A 171 12.51 -19.31 5.19
CA LEU A 171 11.48 -18.40 5.69
C LEU A 171 11.95 -16.94 5.81
N ALA A 172 13.23 -16.66 5.57
CA ALA A 172 13.75 -15.30 5.65
C ALA A 172 12.95 -14.33 4.76
N GLY A 173 12.59 -13.17 5.31
CA GLY A 173 11.71 -12.19 4.66
C GLY A 173 10.21 -12.49 4.77
N GLY A 174 9.83 -13.68 5.26
CA GLY A 174 8.43 -14.01 5.52
C GLY A 174 7.85 -13.20 6.68
N THR A 175 6.53 -12.96 6.63
CA THR A 175 5.78 -12.25 7.66
C THR A 175 4.57 -13.07 8.10
N TYR A 176 4.34 -13.19 9.41
CA TYR A 176 3.24 -13.99 9.95
C TYR A 176 2.07 -13.13 10.45
N TRP A 177 0.88 -13.37 9.91
CA TRP A 177 -0.35 -12.70 10.32
C TRP A 177 -0.86 -13.18 11.69
N VAL A 178 -0.93 -14.49 11.97
CA VAL A 178 -1.54 -15.05 13.20
C VAL A 178 -0.51 -15.72 14.12
N SER A 179 -0.84 -15.90 15.40
CA SER A 179 -0.03 -16.49 16.47
C SER A 179 -0.24 -17.99 16.68
N HIS A 180 -0.94 -18.67 15.76
CA HIS A 180 -1.16 -20.11 15.87
C HIS A 180 -0.15 -20.92 15.07
N ASP A 181 0.25 -22.03 15.68
CA ASP A 181 1.11 -23.06 15.13
C ASP A 181 0.47 -23.60 13.86
N LEU A 182 1.03 -23.23 12.71
CA LEU A 182 0.71 -23.86 11.45
C LEU A 182 1.88 -24.78 11.15
N SER A 183 1.65 -26.07 11.40
CA SER A 183 2.38 -27.21 10.83
C SER A 183 2.32 -27.26 9.30
N GLN A 184 1.83 -26.20 8.69
CA GLN A 184 1.74 -25.93 7.28
C GLN A 184 2.43 -24.57 7.08
N CYS A 185 3.48 -24.58 6.28
CA CYS A 185 3.31 -23.72 5.12
C CYS A 185 1.99 -24.11 4.44
#